data_AF-A0A969I6F6-F1
#
_entry.id   AF-A0A969I6F6-F1
#
_cell.length_a   1.000
_cell.length_b   1.000
_cell.length_c   1.000
_cell.angle_alpha   90.00
_cell.angle_beta   90.00
_cell.angle_gamma   90.00
#
_symmetry.space_group_name_H-M   'P 1'
#
loop_
_entity.id
_entity.type
_entity.pdbx_description
1 polymer ?
#
loop_
_entity_poly.entity_id
_entity_poly.type
_entity_poly.pdbx_seq_one_letter_code
_entity_poly.pdbx_strand_id
1 'polypeptide(L)'
;MLDPRLPDLVRGDAGRLRQILLNLGGNAVKFTQAGEIAIECRVLQQDASGTRVRCEVRDTGIGIPASRMNALFQPFTQVDTSTTRRFGGTGLGLSIVRHLVELMDGECGATSEAGRGSTFWFTARFAPAHGNAGLAVAAPVSAETWSQRTQAIVTSPDLQMPRGRAHRILLAEDNAVNVKVACRLLERLGYGVDVATNGEEAVAAWGRGRYDLILMDCQMPLLDGYGAARRIRATETAPRRIPIVALTAHAMKGADEECVAAGMDDYLAKPIDRNRLAECLQHWLPDEGRTVASDSTACAGASGG
;
A
#
# COMPACT_ATOMS: atom_id res chain seq x y z
N MET A 1 -17.45 -8.72 3.37
CA MET A 1 -18.70 -8.42 4.11
C MET A 1 -18.36 -7.95 5.52
N LEU A 2 -19.00 -6.89 6.00
CA LEU A 2 -18.77 -6.38 7.36
C LEU A 2 -20.05 -6.57 8.17
N ASP A 3 -19.93 -7.08 9.38
CA ASP A 3 -21.04 -7.22 10.34
C ASP A 3 -21.59 -5.83 10.71
N PRO A 4 -22.90 -5.59 10.63
CA PRO A 4 -23.52 -4.30 10.96
C PRO A 4 -23.28 -3.84 12.41
N ARG A 5 -22.92 -4.75 13.32
CA ARG A 5 -22.59 -4.43 14.72
C ARG A 5 -21.18 -3.85 14.87
N LEU A 6 -20.38 -3.91 13.82
CA LEU A 6 -19.01 -3.41 13.85
C LEU A 6 -19.05 -1.87 13.95
N PRO A 7 -18.38 -1.26 14.95
CA PRO A 7 -18.38 0.19 15.09
C PRO A 7 -17.67 0.86 13.89
N ASP A 8 -18.19 1.99 13.43
CA ASP A 8 -17.56 2.79 12.36
C ASP A 8 -16.15 3.25 12.72
N LEU A 9 -15.90 3.45 14.02
CA LEU A 9 -14.61 3.87 14.56
C LEU A 9 -14.24 3.03 15.76
N VAL A 10 -13.03 2.49 15.72
CA VAL A 10 -12.41 1.74 16.81
C VAL A 10 -10.97 2.22 17.01
N ARG A 11 -10.47 2.13 18.24
CA ARG A 11 -9.08 2.46 18.56
C ARG A 11 -8.25 1.18 18.62
N GLY A 12 -7.18 1.12 17.83
CA GLY A 12 -6.22 0.03 17.85
C GLY A 12 -5.06 0.30 16.89
N ASP A 13 -4.30 -0.74 16.60
CA ASP A 13 -3.14 -0.64 15.71
C ASP A 13 -3.53 -0.90 14.25
N ALA A 14 -3.78 0.17 13.51
CA ALA A 14 -4.15 0.11 12.10
C ALA A 14 -3.02 -0.45 11.20
N GLY A 15 -1.75 -0.26 11.58
CA GLY A 15 -0.60 -0.76 10.85
C GLY A 15 -0.51 -2.28 10.92
N ARG A 16 -0.60 -2.83 12.13
CA ARG A 16 -0.61 -4.27 12.37
C ARG A 16 -1.82 -4.95 11.73
N LEU A 17 -3.01 -4.37 11.89
CA LEU A 17 -4.23 -4.89 11.26
C LEU A 17 -4.10 -4.98 9.73
N ARG A 18 -3.59 -3.90 9.10
CA ARG A 18 -3.36 -3.85 7.67
C ARG A 18 -2.33 -4.89 7.24
N GLN A 19 -1.24 -5.06 7.99
CA GLN A 19 -0.19 -6.03 7.67
C GLN A 19 -0.71 -7.47 7.73
N ILE A 20 -1.56 -7.79 8.71
CA ILE A 20 -2.22 -9.10 8.79
C ILE A 20 -3.08 -9.34 7.54
N LEU A 21 -3.95 -8.38 7.20
CA LEU A 21 -4.85 -8.49 6.05
C LEU A 21 -4.10 -8.59 4.71
N LEU A 22 -3.00 -7.84 4.55
CA LEU A 22 -2.17 -7.91 3.34
C LEU A 22 -1.47 -9.26 3.21
N ASN A 23 -0.99 -9.85 4.30
CA ASN A 23 -0.38 -11.17 4.28
C ASN A 23 -1.39 -12.26 3.89
N LEU A 24 -2.57 -12.26 4.53
CA LEU A 24 -3.62 -13.25 4.25
C LEU A 24 -4.22 -13.05 2.84
N GLY A 25 -4.54 -11.82 2.47
CA GLY A 25 -5.07 -11.48 1.14
C GLY A 25 -4.05 -11.73 0.02
N GLY A 26 -2.77 -11.44 0.25
CA GLY A 26 -1.69 -11.74 -0.69
C GLY A 26 -1.56 -13.23 -0.96
N ASN A 27 -1.69 -14.07 0.07
CA ASN A 27 -1.72 -15.53 -0.09
C ASN A 27 -2.95 -15.96 -0.90
N ALA A 28 -4.14 -15.46 -0.56
CA ALA A 28 -5.37 -15.80 -1.29
C ALA A 28 -5.25 -15.49 -2.80
N VAL A 29 -4.73 -14.30 -3.16
CA VAL A 29 -4.51 -13.91 -4.57
C VAL A 29 -3.46 -14.80 -5.24
N LYS A 30 -2.40 -15.15 -4.52
CA LYS A 30 -1.30 -15.96 -5.05
C LYS A 30 -1.72 -17.39 -5.36
N PHE A 31 -2.60 -17.97 -4.55
CA PHE A 31 -3.00 -19.38 -4.64
C PHE A 31 -4.36 -19.62 -5.32
N THR A 32 -5.04 -18.54 -5.72
CA THR A 32 -6.30 -18.59 -6.48
C THR A 32 -6.07 -18.10 -7.91
N GLN A 33 -5.98 -19.02 -8.86
CA GLN A 33 -5.79 -18.69 -10.28
C GLN A 33 -7.09 -18.21 -10.95
N ALA A 34 -8.22 -18.80 -10.54
CA ALA A 34 -9.56 -18.45 -10.97
C ALA A 34 -10.53 -18.71 -9.82
N GLY A 35 -11.52 -17.84 -9.66
CA GLY A 35 -12.52 -17.93 -8.59
C GLY A 35 -12.63 -16.65 -7.77
N GLU A 36 -13.02 -16.77 -6.51
CA GLU A 36 -13.35 -15.64 -5.65
C GLU A 36 -12.45 -15.56 -4.41
N ILE A 37 -12.24 -14.34 -3.95
CA ILE A 37 -11.60 -14.04 -2.67
C ILE A 37 -12.55 -13.11 -1.90
N ALA A 38 -12.90 -13.50 -0.69
CA ALA A 38 -13.81 -12.76 0.17
C ALA A 38 -13.11 -12.41 1.49
N ILE A 39 -13.26 -11.16 1.92
CA ILE A 39 -12.84 -10.72 3.26
C ILE A 39 -14.11 -10.47 4.08
N GLU A 40 -14.21 -11.10 5.24
CA GLU A 40 -15.34 -10.97 6.15
C GLU A 40 -14.90 -10.53 7.54
N CYS A 41 -15.61 -9.59 8.17
CA CYS A 41 -15.37 -9.20 9.54
C CYS A 41 -16.66 -9.36 10.35
N ARG A 42 -16.59 -10.10 11.47
CA ARG A 42 -17.72 -10.40 12.35
C ARG A 42 -17.43 -10.00 13.79
N VAL A 43 -18.40 -9.41 14.48
CA VAL A 43 -18.25 -9.09 15.90
C VAL A 43 -18.46 -10.36 16.71
N LEU A 44 -17.43 -10.78 17.45
CA LEU A 44 -17.53 -11.91 18.38
C LEU A 44 -18.07 -11.47 19.74
N GLN A 45 -17.57 -10.34 20.24
CA GLN A 45 -17.92 -9.82 21.55
C GLN A 45 -17.79 -8.30 21.54
N GLN A 46 -18.70 -7.63 22.23
CA GLN A 46 -18.67 -6.20 22.44
C GLN A 46 -19.04 -5.91 23.89
N ASP A 47 -18.17 -5.20 24.59
CA ASP A 47 -18.33 -4.84 26.00
C ASP A 47 -17.72 -3.44 26.27
N ALA A 48 -17.78 -2.99 27.52
CA ALA A 48 -17.27 -1.68 27.91
C ALA A 48 -15.75 -1.49 27.65
N SER A 49 -14.98 -2.58 27.59
CA SER A 49 -13.55 -2.55 27.32
C SER A 49 -13.21 -2.59 25.82
N GLY A 50 -14.19 -2.89 24.96
CA GLY A 50 -14.05 -2.78 23.51
C GLY A 50 -14.79 -3.83 22.70
N THR A 51 -14.40 -3.92 21.43
CA THR A 51 -15.00 -4.84 20.46
C THR A 51 -13.96 -5.85 20.01
N ARG A 52 -14.25 -7.15 20.19
CA ARG A 52 -13.47 -8.25 19.63
C ARG A 52 -14.08 -8.66 18.30
N VAL A 53 -13.28 -8.53 17.24
CA VAL A 53 -13.68 -8.80 15.85
C VAL A 53 -12.94 -10.03 15.36
N ARG A 54 -13.64 -10.89 14.62
CA ARG A 54 -13.06 -11.97 13.83
C ARG A 54 -13.05 -11.57 12.37
N CYS A 55 -11.87 -11.58 11.78
CA CYS A 55 -11.66 -11.30 10.37
C CYS A 55 -11.30 -12.60 9.66
N GLU A 56 -11.91 -12.85 8.51
CA GLU A 56 -11.71 -14.04 7.69
C GLU A 56 -11.35 -13.63 6.26
N VAL A 57 -10.39 -14.33 5.68
CA VAL A 57 -10.01 -14.23 4.27
C VAL A 57 -10.24 -15.59 3.66
N ARG A 58 -11.28 -15.70 2.83
CA ARG A 58 -11.68 -16.91 2.12
C ARG A 58 -11.23 -16.82 0.67
N ASP A 59 -10.72 -17.92 0.15
CA ASP A 59 -10.33 -18.11 -1.24
C ASP A 59 -10.87 -19.43 -1.77
N THR A 60 -11.07 -19.51 -3.09
CA THR A 60 -11.44 -20.75 -3.80
C THR A 60 -10.26 -21.34 -4.57
N GLY A 61 -9.05 -21.13 -4.07
CA GLY A 61 -7.81 -21.56 -4.72
C GLY A 61 -7.53 -23.04 -4.58
N ILE A 62 -6.25 -23.39 -4.73
CA ILE A 62 -5.78 -24.79 -4.70
C ILE A 62 -6.03 -25.51 -3.36
N GLY A 63 -6.33 -24.77 -2.29
CA GLY A 63 -6.47 -25.31 -0.94
C GLY A 63 -5.18 -25.93 -0.38
N ILE A 64 -5.27 -26.39 0.87
CA ILE A 64 -4.15 -26.91 1.65
C ILE A 64 -4.54 -28.29 2.19
N PRO A 65 -3.71 -29.33 1.97
CA PRO A 65 -3.97 -30.66 2.50
C PRO A 65 -3.86 -30.70 4.04
N ALA A 66 -4.70 -31.53 4.67
CA ALA A 66 -4.80 -31.63 6.13
C ALA A 66 -3.47 -31.96 6.82
N SER A 67 -2.60 -32.74 6.16
CA SER A 67 -1.26 -33.10 6.67
C SER A 67 -0.35 -31.90 6.94
N ARG A 68 -0.63 -30.73 6.37
CA ARG A 68 0.20 -29.52 6.46
C ARG A 68 -0.44 -28.41 7.29
N MET A 69 -1.70 -28.57 7.70
CA MET A 69 -2.45 -27.55 8.43
C MET A 69 -1.77 -27.14 9.75
N ASN A 70 -1.23 -28.13 10.48
CA ASN A 70 -0.59 -27.92 11.78
C ASN A 70 0.73 -27.14 11.70
N ALA A 71 1.36 -27.06 10.52
CA ALA A 71 2.66 -26.43 10.34
C ALA A 71 2.57 -25.04 9.68
N LEU A 72 1.39 -24.60 9.24
CA LEU A 72 1.22 -23.35 8.47
C LEU A 72 1.70 -22.09 9.19
N PHE A 73 1.57 -22.05 10.52
CA PHE A 73 1.97 -20.91 11.34
C PHE A 73 3.36 -21.07 11.95
N GLN A 74 4.10 -22.13 11.60
CA GLN A 74 5.49 -22.29 12.01
C GLN A 74 6.42 -21.57 11.03
N PRO A 75 7.43 -20.83 11.54
CA PRO A 75 8.41 -20.16 10.69
C PRO A 75 9.09 -21.13 9.72
N PHE A 76 9.35 -20.69 8.49
CA PHE A 76 10.10 -21.42 7.46
C PHE A 76 9.45 -22.70 6.93
N THR A 77 8.17 -22.95 7.21
CA THR A 77 7.44 -24.08 6.64
C THR A 77 7.01 -23.75 5.20
N GLN A 78 7.66 -24.35 4.20
CA GLN A 78 7.30 -24.24 2.78
C GLN A 78 6.72 -25.56 2.25
N VAL A 79 5.70 -25.47 1.40
CA VAL A 79 4.86 -26.61 0.94
C VAL A 79 5.51 -27.38 -0.25
N ASP A 80 6.79 -27.75 -0.16
CA ASP A 80 7.62 -28.49 -1.15
C ASP A 80 8.33 -27.70 -2.24
N THR A 81 9.54 -28.17 -2.52
CA THR A 81 10.59 -27.66 -3.41
C THR A 81 10.43 -28.05 -4.89
N SER A 82 9.38 -28.77 -5.28
CA SER A 82 9.17 -29.21 -6.67
C SER A 82 8.24 -28.30 -7.49
N THR A 83 7.41 -27.48 -6.82
CA THR A 83 6.52 -26.47 -7.43
C THR A 83 7.01 -25.02 -7.22
N THR A 84 8.17 -24.86 -6.57
CA THR A 84 8.78 -23.58 -6.15
C THR A 84 9.18 -22.63 -7.28
N ARG A 85 9.25 -23.10 -8.53
CA ARG A 85 9.55 -22.18 -9.66
C ARG A 85 8.36 -21.31 -10.08
N ARG A 86 7.13 -21.54 -9.59
CA ARG A 86 5.96 -20.69 -9.94
C ARG A 86 5.37 -19.87 -8.79
N PHE A 87 5.55 -20.25 -7.52
CA PHE A 87 4.86 -19.60 -6.38
C PHE A 87 5.77 -19.36 -5.16
N GLY A 88 7.03 -18.96 -5.36
CA GLY A 88 8.00 -18.70 -4.28
C GLY A 88 7.51 -17.68 -3.23
N GLY A 89 7.73 -17.98 -1.95
CA GLY A 89 7.49 -17.08 -0.81
C GLY A 89 8.27 -17.55 0.41
N THR A 90 8.76 -16.65 1.26
CA THR A 90 9.74 -16.92 2.33
C THR A 90 9.28 -17.86 3.45
N GLY A 91 8.00 -18.27 3.48
CA GLY A 91 7.42 -19.05 4.58
C GLY A 91 7.26 -18.25 5.89
N LEU A 92 7.50 -16.93 5.86
CA LEU A 92 7.43 -16.05 7.03
C LEU A 92 6.09 -15.32 7.17
N GLY A 93 5.28 -15.25 6.10
CA GLY A 93 4.06 -14.44 6.08
C GLY A 93 3.05 -14.83 7.16
N LEU A 94 2.85 -16.13 7.38
CA LEU A 94 1.91 -16.64 8.38
C LEU A 94 2.48 -16.60 9.82
N SER A 95 3.79 -16.73 10.00
CA SER A 95 4.41 -16.53 11.31
C SER A 95 4.38 -15.06 11.76
N ILE A 96 4.51 -14.11 10.81
CA ILE A 96 4.30 -12.68 11.07
C ILE A 96 2.84 -12.43 11.46
N VAL A 97 1.88 -13.01 10.73
CA VAL A 97 0.45 -12.90 11.09
C VAL A 97 0.21 -13.36 12.52
N ARG A 98 0.72 -14.53 12.90
CA ARG A 98 0.57 -15.05 14.27
C ARG A 98 1.11 -14.07 15.32
N HIS A 99 2.35 -13.60 15.14
CA HIS A 99 2.96 -12.69 16.10
C HIS A 99 2.19 -11.37 16.24
N LEU A 100 1.73 -10.79 15.12
CA LEU A 100 0.95 -9.55 15.13
C LEU A 100 -0.41 -9.73 15.79
N VAL A 101 -1.06 -10.88 15.58
CA VAL A 101 -2.35 -11.21 16.19
C VAL A 101 -2.21 -11.42 17.70
N GLU A 102 -1.15 -12.08 18.16
CA GLU A 102 -0.83 -12.22 19.58
C GLU A 102 -0.61 -10.84 20.24
N LEU A 103 0.11 -9.91 19.57
CA LEU A 103 0.27 -8.52 20.03
C LEU A 103 -1.05 -7.72 20.09
N MET A 104 -2.08 -8.17 19.37
CA MET A 104 -3.42 -7.57 19.35
C MET A 104 -4.41 -8.30 20.27
N ASP A 105 -3.92 -9.13 21.20
CA ASP A 105 -4.72 -9.94 22.14
C ASP A 105 -5.76 -10.81 21.41
N GLY A 106 -5.31 -11.45 20.34
CA GLY A 106 -6.11 -12.26 19.44
C GLY A 106 -5.52 -13.63 19.15
N GLU A 107 -6.23 -14.38 18.33
CA GLU A 107 -5.91 -15.72 17.88
C GLU A 107 -6.05 -15.82 16.37
N CYS A 108 -5.28 -16.69 15.71
CA CYS A 108 -5.40 -16.92 14.28
C CYS A 108 -5.45 -18.42 13.95
N GLY A 109 -6.03 -18.74 12.80
CA GLY A 109 -6.11 -20.10 12.31
C GLY A 109 -6.48 -20.17 10.84
N ALA A 110 -6.63 -21.41 10.35
CA ALA A 110 -7.02 -21.68 8.98
C ALA A 110 -7.89 -22.94 8.91
N THR A 111 -8.80 -22.97 7.95
CA THR A 111 -9.52 -24.16 7.49
C THR A 111 -9.34 -24.25 5.98
N SER A 112 -9.09 -25.45 5.44
CA SER A 112 -8.88 -25.60 4.00
C SER A 112 -9.12 -27.03 3.57
N GLU A 113 -9.54 -27.20 2.32
CA GLU A 113 -9.67 -28.48 1.64
C GLU A 113 -8.98 -28.40 0.29
N ALA A 114 -8.10 -29.36 0.00
CA ALA A 114 -7.35 -29.40 -1.25
C ALA A 114 -8.30 -29.41 -2.46
N GLY A 115 -8.09 -28.49 -3.39
CA GLY A 115 -8.90 -28.28 -4.58
C GLY A 115 -10.19 -27.47 -4.38
N ARG A 116 -10.52 -27.04 -3.15
CA ARG A 116 -11.75 -26.26 -2.86
C ARG A 116 -11.48 -24.88 -2.25
N GLY A 117 -10.23 -24.60 -1.89
CA GLY A 117 -9.81 -23.32 -1.35
C GLY A 117 -9.54 -23.32 0.15
N SER A 118 -9.35 -22.13 0.71
CA SER A 118 -8.93 -21.94 2.09
C SER A 118 -9.67 -20.78 2.74
N THR A 119 -9.87 -20.85 4.05
CA THR A 119 -10.33 -19.76 4.89
C THR A 119 -9.30 -19.55 5.98
N PHE A 120 -8.58 -18.44 5.91
CA PHE A 120 -7.71 -17.97 6.98
C PHE A 120 -8.46 -16.99 7.86
N TRP A 121 -8.22 -17.02 9.16
CA TRP A 121 -8.91 -16.14 10.09
C TRP A 121 -8.01 -15.65 11.21
N PHE A 122 -8.34 -14.49 11.76
CA PHE A 122 -7.76 -13.99 12.99
C PHE A 122 -8.80 -13.23 13.82
N THR A 123 -8.53 -13.06 15.11
CA THR A 123 -9.27 -12.18 15.99
C THR A 123 -8.40 -11.01 16.41
N ALA A 124 -9.03 -9.87 16.68
CA ALA A 124 -8.37 -8.70 17.23
C ALA A 124 -9.32 -7.97 18.16
N ARG A 125 -8.79 -7.44 19.27
CA ARG A 125 -9.57 -6.60 20.19
C ARG A 125 -9.26 -5.13 19.94
N PHE A 126 -10.31 -4.32 19.77
CA PHE A 126 -10.18 -2.90 19.59
C PHE A 126 -10.87 -2.15 20.72
N ALA A 127 -10.20 -1.12 21.23
CA ALA A 127 -10.75 -0.26 22.27
C ALA A 127 -11.88 0.62 21.69
N PRO A 128 -12.88 0.97 22.51
CA PRO A 128 -13.96 1.85 22.10
C PRO A 128 -13.41 3.27 21.87
N ALA A 129 -13.82 3.90 20.77
CA ALA A 129 -13.45 5.27 20.45
C ALA A 129 -14.19 6.25 21.39
N HIS A 130 -13.61 6.57 22.56
CA HIS A 130 -14.16 7.59 23.45
C HIS A 130 -13.61 8.98 23.09
N GLY A 131 -14.52 9.91 22.75
CA GLY A 131 -14.31 11.35 22.81
C GLY A 131 -13.36 11.98 21.77
N ASN A 132 -13.91 12.36 20.61
CA ASN A 132 -13.83 13.75 20.16
C ASN A 132 -14.84 13.98 19.01
N ALA A 133 -15.88 14.77 19.30
CA ALA A 133 -16.83 15.31 18.32
C ALA A 133 -16.19 16.41 17.43
N GLY A 134 -14.97 16.17 16.95
CA GLY A 134 -14.16 17.13 16.21
C GLY A 134 -13.12 16.53 15.26
N LEU A 135 -12.96 15.20 15.21
CA LEU A 135 -12.42 14.57 14.01
C LEU A 135 -13.56 14.57 12.99
N ALA A 136 -13.41 15.31 11.89
CA ALA A 136 -14.27 15.16 10.74
C ALA A 136 -14.15 13.71 10.25
N VAL A 137 -15.03 12.86 10.77
CA VAL A 137 -15.30 11.54 10.25
C VAL A 137 -15.79 11.81 8.84
N ALA A 138 -14.99 11.48 7.83
CA ALA A 138 -15.52 11.33 6.49
C ALA A 138 -16.74 10.42 6.64
N ALA A 139 -17.92 10.93 6.30
CA ALA A 139 -19.21 10.30 6.56
C ALA A 139 -19.16 8.79 6.26
N PRO A 140 -19.86 7.95 7.04
CA PRO A 140 -19.89 6.51 6.82
C PRO A 140 -20.18 6.27 5.33
N VAL A 141 -19.18 5.75 4.62
CA VAL A 141 -19.31 5.45 3.20
C VAL A 141 -20.38 4.37 3.12
N SER A 142 -21.52 4.71 2.53
CA SER A 142 -22.65 3.79 2.39
C SER A 142 -22.21 2.53 1.65
N ALA A 143 -22.95 1.43 1.81
CA ALA A 143 -22.69 0.19 1.08
C ALA A 143 -22.66 0.42 -0.46
N GLU A 144 -23.38 1.42 -0.96
CA GLU A 144 -23.33 1.88 -2.35
C GLU A 144 -21.99 2.57 -2.69
N THR A 145 -21.43 3.36 -1.78
CA THR A 145 -20.10 3.97 -1.96
C THR A 145 -18.97 2.94 -1.84
N TRP A 146 -19.16 1.85 -1.08
CA TRP A 146 -18.26 0.68 -1.13
C TRP A 146 -18.33 -0.02 -2.49
N SER A 147 -19.52 -0.23 -3.04
CA SER A 147 -19.71 -0.81 -4.38
C SER A 147 -19.08 0.04 -5.50
N GLN A 148 -18.95 1.36 -5.31
CA GLN A 148 -18.26 2.26 -6.24
C GLN A 148 -16.73 2.30 -6.04
N ARG A 149 -16.19 1.94 -4.87
CA ARG A 149 -14.73 1.86 -4.60
C ARG A 149 -14.16 0.46 -4.80
N THR A 150 -14.97 -0.59 -4.73
CA THR A 150 -14.69 -1.90 -5.31
C THR A 150 -15.22 -1.94 -6.73
N GLN A 151 -14.66 -1.12 -7.63
CA GLN A 151 -14.88 -1.38 -9.04
C GLN A 151 -14.31 -2.77 -9.33
N ALA A 152 -15.17 -3.63 -9.88
CA ALA A 152 -14.73 -4.72 -10.72
C ALA A 152 -13.67 -4.20 -11.68
N ILE A 153 -12.71 -5.06 -12.04
CA ILE A 153 -11.85 -4.82 -13.19
C ILE A 153 -12.78 -4.71 -14.41
N VAL A 154 -13.22 -3.50 -14.72
CA VAL A 154 -13.92 -3.16 -15.96
C VAL A 154 -12.88 -2.47 -16.82
N THR A 155 -12.43 -3.17 -17.85
CA THR A 155 -11.69 -2.58 -18.97
C THR A 155 -12.65 -1.69 -19.74
N SER A 156 -12.72 -0.41 -19.37
CA SER A 156 -13.31 0.60 -20.25
C SER A 156 -12.20 1.14 -21.17
N PRO A 157 -12.34 1.05 -22.51
CA PRO A 157 -11.27 1.40 -23.45
C PRO A 157 -11.01 2.90 -23.62
N ASP A 158 -11.85 3.78 -23.06
CA ASP A 158 -11.90 5.18 -23.47
C ASP A 158 -11.52 6.15 -22.36
N LEU A 159 -10.22 6.23 -22.07
CA LEU A 159 -9.61 7.44 -21.52
C LEU A 159 -8.59 7.95 -22.53
N GLN A 160 -9.05 8.79 -23.46
CA GLN A 160 -8.17 9.59 -24.30
C GLN A 160 -7.42 10.59 -23.40
N MET A 161 -6.11 10.36 -23.25
CA MET A 161 -5.19 11.20 -22.47
C MET A 161 -4.77 12.45 -23.27
N PRO A 162 -4.66 13.63 -22.63
CA PRO A 162 -4.00 14.78 -23.24
C PRO A 162 -2.49 14.50 -23.35
N ARG A 163 -1.93 14.73 -24.54
CA ARG A 163 -0.49 14.55 -24.83
C ARG A 163 0.32 15.73 -24.24
N GLY A 164 0.65 15.65 -22.96
CA GLY A 164 1.71 16.41 -22.30
C GLY A 164 2.83 15.47 -21.86
N ARG A 165 4.08 15.93 -21.81
CA ARG A 165 5.27 15.09 -21.55
C ARG A 165 5.14 14.33 -20.22
N ALA A 166 4.90 13.02 -20.28
CA ALA A 166 4.74 12.20 -19.08
C ALA A 166 6.01 12.26 -18.22
N HIS A 167 5.87 12.73 -16.98
CA HIS A 167 6.96 12.75 -16.00
C HIS A 167 7.48 11.32 -15.75
N ARG A 168 8.80 11.17 -15.59
CA ARG A 168 9.45 9.89 -15.31
C ARG A 168 9.91 9.81 -13.87
N ILE A 169 9.52 8.72 -13.22
CA ILE A 169 9.84 8.41 -11.83
C ILE A 169 10.79 7.22 -11.78
N LEU A 170 11.87 7.34 -11.01
CA LEU A 170 12.69 6.19 -10.64
C LEU A 170 12.18 5.64 -9.31
N LEU A 171 11.79 4.37 -9.30
CA LEU A 171 11.41 3.64 -8.10
C LEU A 171 12.55 2.70 -7.68
N ALA A 172 13.13 2.93 -6.51
CA ALA A 172 14.10 2.03 -5.90
C ALA A 172 13.45 1.23 -4.77
N GLU A 173 13.21 -0.06 -4.99
CA GLU A 173 12.55 -0.98 -4.05
C GLU A 173 12.98 -2.42 -4.36
N ASP A 174 13.45 -3.15 -3.34
CA ASP A 174 13.98 -4.50 -3.48
C ASP A 174 12.90 -5.59 -3.43
N ASN A 175 11.75 -5.29 -2.83
CA ASN A 175 10.64 -6.22 -2.73
C ASN A 175 9.76 -6.17 -3.98
N ALA A 176 9.82 -7.24 -4.78
CA ALA A 176 9.05 -7.38 -6.03
C ALA A 176 7.53 -7.16 -5.88
N VAL A 177 6.95 -7.42 -4.70
CA VAL A 177 5.53 -7.15 -4.44
C VAL A 177 5.29 -5.65 -4.29
N ASN A 178 6.13 -4.95 -3.52
CA ASN A 178 6.05 -3.50 -3.33
C ASN A 178 6.31 -2.77 -4.64
N VAL A 179 7.29 -3.20 -5.44
CA VAL A 179 7.53 -2.72 -6.81
C VAL A 179 6.24 -2.79 -7.63
N LYS A 180 5.60 -3.96 -7.67
CA LYS A 180 4.39 -4.15 -8.49
C LYS A 180 3.23 -3.26 -8.03
N VAL A 181 3.08 -3.03 -6.73
CA VAL A 181 2.06 -2.14 -6.18
C VAL A 181 2.36 -0.69 -6.54
N ALA A 182 3.57 -0.22 -6.27
CA ALA A 182 4.00 1.14 -6.54
C ALA A 182 3.93 1.47 -8.04
N CYS A 183 4.45 0.61 -8.91
CA CYS A 183 4.36 0.79 -10.37
C CYS A 183 2.90 0.95 -10.82
N ARG A 184 1.99 0.07 -10.37
CA ARG A 184 0.57 0.16 -10.75
C ARG A 184 -0.10 1.45 -10.27
N LEU A 185 0.28 1.95 -9.09
CA LEU A 185 -0.26 3.22 -8.58
C LEU A 185 0.23 4.39 -9.43
N LEU A 186 1.52 4.42 -9.76
CA LEU A 186 2.15 5.46 -10.56
C LEU A 186 1.66 5.47 -12.01
N GLU A 187 1.58 4.30 -12.65
CA GLU A 187 1.05 4.15 -14.01
C GLU A 187 -0.41 4.61 -14.10
N ARG A 188 -1.24 4.28 -13.10
CA ARG A 188 -2.64 4.76 -13.02
C ARG A 188 -2.76 6.26 -12.82
N LEU A 189 -1.74 6.89 -12.27
CA LEU A 189 -1.65 8.35 -12.14
C LEU A 189 -1.02 9.00 -13.38
N GLY A 190 -0.64 8.23 -14.40
CA GLY A 190 -0.12 8.72 -15.68
C GLY A 190 1.39 8.89 -15.76
N TYR A 191 2.14 8.36 -14.79
CA TYR A 191 3.60 8.49 -14.73
C TYR A 191 4.32 7.31 -15.40
N GLY A 192 5.45 7.58 -16.05
CA GLY A 192 6.38 6.55 -16.49
C GLY A 192 7.30 6.14 -15.35
N VAL A 193 7.53 4.84 -15.17
CA VAL A 193 8.31 4.32 -14.03
C VAL A 193 9.43 3.41 -14.51
N ASP A 194 10.65 3.70 -14.09
CA ASP A 194 11.78 2.78 -14.16
C ASP A 194 12.08 2.23 -12.76
N VAL A 195 12.51 0.98 -12.66
CA VAL A 195 12.72 0.28 -11.38
C VAL A 195 14.19 -0.03 -11.16
N ALA A 196 14.66 0.24 -9.94
CA ALA A 196 15.92 -0.25 -9.39
C ALA A 196 15.62 -1.15 -8.18
N THR A 197 16.36 -2.23 -8.01
CA THR A 197 16.12 -3.22 -6.93
C THR A 197 17.06 -3.06 -5.73
N ASN A 198 17.97 -2.09 -5.78
CA ASN A 198 18.89 -1.73 -4.71
C ASN A 198 19.44 -0.31 -4.93
N GLY A 199 20.14 0.24 -3.94
CA GLY A 199 20.68 1.59 -4.01
C GLY A 199 21.75 1.80 -5.09
N GLU A 200 22.57 0.79 -5.41
CA GLU A 200 23.61 0.91 -6.46
C GLU A 200 22.97 1.04 -7.85
N GLU A 201 21.95 0.22 -8.13
CA GLU A 201 21.13 0.34 -9.34
C GLU A 201 20.43 1.69 -9.42
N ALA A 202 19.93 2.20 -8.29
CA ALA A 202 19.27 3.51 -8.23
C ALA A 202 20.23 4.65 -8.58
N VAL A 203 21.45 4.65 -8.01
CA VAL A 203 22.51 5.64 -8.32
C VAL A 203 22.92 5.54 -9.78
N ALA A 204 23.14 4.32 -10.30
CA ALA A 204 23.53 4.10 -11.69
C ALA A 204 22.43 4.52 -12.68
N ALA A 205 21.16 4.21 -12.37
CA ALA A 205 20.01 4.61 -13.17
C ALA A 205 19.88 6.14 -13.18
N TRP A 206 19.93 6.79 -12.01
CA TRP A 206 19.87 8.25 -11.89
C TRP A 206 20.94 8.95 -12.73
N GLY A 207 22.20 8.47 -12.68
CA GLY A 207 23.30 9.06 -13.45
C GLY A 207 23.16 8.92 -14.98
N ARG A 208 22.42 7.91 -15.46
CA ARG A 208 22.17 7.68 -16.90
C ARG A 208 20.88 8.32 -17.41
N GLY A 209 19.93 8.54 -16.50
CA GLY A 209 18.55 8.88 -16.82
C GLY A 209 18.19 10.36 -16.74
N ARG A 210 17.00 10.69 -17.22
CA ARG A 210 16.33 11.95 -16.90
C ARG A 210 15.04 11.62 -16.16
N TYR A 211 15.15 11.55 -14.83
CA TYR A 211 14.01 11.42 -13.94
C TYR A 211 13.62 12.78 -13.40
N ASP A 212 12.34 12.93 -13.12
CA ASP A 212 11.77 14.13 -12.52
C ASP A 212 11.59 13.93 -11.00
N LEU A 213 11.51 12.70 -10.52
CA LEU A 213 11.44 12.33 -9.11
C LEU A 213 12.00 10.93 -8.86
N ILE A 214 12.55 10.70 -7.66
CA ILE A 214 12.97 9.39 -7.18
C ILE A 214 12.14 9.01 -5.95
N LEU A 215 11.50 7.83 -5.98
CA LEU A 215 10.93 7.17 -4.81
C LEU A 215 11.95 6.13 -4.32
N MET A 216 12.46 6.31 -3.11
CA MET A 216 13.59 5.55 -2.60
C MET A 216 13.21 4.78 -1.33
N ASP A 217 13.21 3.46 -1.37
CA ASP A 217 13.14 2.64 -0.17
C ASP A 217 14.35 2.90 0.74
N CYS A 218 14.09 3.21 2.02
CA CYS A 218 15.16 3.40 2.99
C CYS A 218 15.96 2.10 3.22
N GLN A 219 15.29 0.93 3.19
CA GLN A 219 15.91 -0.34 3.53
C GLN A 219 16.01 -1.24 2.30
N MET A 220 17.21 -1.34 1.72
CA MET A 220 17.50 -2.21 0.58
C MET A 220 18.85 -2.92 0.79
N PRO A 221 19.09 -4.09 0.16
CA PRO A 221 20.36 -4.79 0.23
C PRO A 221 21.47 -4.04 -0.55
N LEU A 222 22.72 -4.40 -0.26
CA LEU A 222 23.96 -3.86 -0.86
C LEU A 222 24.20 -2.37 -0.51
N LEU A 223 23.37 -1.48 -1.04
CA LEU A 223 23.36 -0.06 -0.71
C LEU A 223 21.94 0.32 -0.31
N ASP A 224 21.78 0.82 0.90
CA ASP A 224 20.52 1.28 1.45
C ASP A 224 20.09 2.61 0.81
N GLY A 225 18.82 2.99 0.99
CA GLY A 225 18.28 4.22 0.40
C GLY A 225 18.98 5.48 0.89
N TYR A 226 19.39 5.50 2.17
CA TYR A 226 20.14 6.61 2.75
C TYR A 226 21.53 6.76 2.11
N GLY A 227 22.25 5.66 1.92
CA GLY A 227 23.53 5.63 1.24
C GLY A 227 23.41 6.04 -0.22
N ALA A 228 22.38 5.57 -0.92
CA ALA A 228 22.09 5.97 -2.30
C ALA A 228 21.80 7.48 -2.40
N ALA A 229 20.96 8.02 -1.51
CA ALA A 229 20.66 9.45 -1.48
C ALA A 229 21.91 10.30 -1.23
N ARG A 230 22.76 9.94 -0.26
CA ARG A 230 24.03 10.63 -0.02
C ARG A 230 24.94 10.63 -1.24
N ARG A 231 25.06 9.50 -1.95
CA ARG A 231 25.88 9.41 -3.17
C ARG A 231 25.33 10.24 -4.32
N ILE A 232 24.00 10.23 -4.50
CA ILE A 232 23.32 11.08 -5.48
C ILE A 232 23.62 12.54 -5.16
N ARG A 233 23.37 12.98 -3.92
CA ARG A 233 23.60 14.37 -3.49
C ARG A 233 25.06 14.82 -3.57
N ALA A 234 26.02 13.92 -3.34
CA ALA A 234 27.45 14.23 -3.49
C ALA A 234 27.88 14.45 -4.95
N THR A 235 27.15 13.85 -5.90
CA THR A 235 27.47 13.91 -7.34
C THR A 235 26.56 14.90 -8.09
N GLU A 236 25.43 15.25 -7.50
CA GLU A 236 24.43 16.14 -8.06
C GLU A 236 24.97 17.57 -8.14
N THR A 237 24.85 18.16 -9.33
CA THR A 237 25.28 19.54 -9.60
C THR A 237 24.07 20.40 -9.96
N ALA A 238 24.02 21.62 -9.44
CA ALA A 238 22.99 22.59 -9.80
C ALA A 238 23.04 22.89 -11.31
N PRO A 239 21.89 23.14 -11.98
CA PRO A 239 20.57 23.43 -11.42
C PRO A 239 19.67 22.19 -11.24
N ARG A 240 20.19 20.97 -11.39
CA ARG A 240 19.38 19.78 -11.62
C ARG A 240 19.17 18.93 -10.36
N ARG A 241 18.66 19.54 -9.29
CA ARG A 241 18.31 18.83 -8.07
C ARG A 241 17.02 18.05 -8.25
N ILE A 242 17.10 16.72 -8.28
CA ILE A 242 15.93 15.84 -8.41
C ILE A 242 15.40 15.53 -7.01
N PRO A 243 14.08 15.71 -6.75
CA PRO A 243 13.50 15.34 -5.47
C PRO A 243 13.63 13.84 -5.20
N ILE A 244 14.12 13.50 -4.01
CA ILE A 244 14.19 12.14 -3.49
C ILE A 244 13.19 12.02 -2.34
N VAL A 245 12.15 11.23 -2.55
CA VAL A 245 11.11 10.95 -1.57
C VAL A 245 11.36 9.57 -0.97
N ALA A 246 11.56 9.52 0.34
CA ALA A 246 11.82 8.30 1.08
C ALA A 246 10.56 7.42 1.17
N LEU A 247 10.71 6.10 1.06
CA LEU A 247 9.66 5.12 1.39
C LEU A 247 10.06 4.44 2.70
N THR A 248 9.41 4.81 3.82
CA THR A 248 9.79 4.37 5.18
C THR A 248 8.74 3.45 5.81
N ALA A 249 9.18 2.43 6.55
CA ALA A 249 8.29 1.55 7.32
C ALA A 249 7.73 2.20 8.61
N HIS A 250 8.34 3.29 9.11
CA HIS A 250 7.90 3.99 10.32
C HIS A 250 7.78 5.49 10.05
N ALA A 251 6.56 6.02 10.11
CA ALA A 251 6.26 7.46 10.02
C ALA A 251 6.38 8.19 11.38
N MET A 252 7.11 7.62 12.34
CA MET A 252 7.25 8.18 13.69
C MET A 252 8.41 9.17 13.78
N LYS A 253 8.29 10.15 14.69
CA LYS A 253 9.33 11.14 15.06
C LYS A 253 10.70 10.47 15.20
N GLY A 254 11.67 10.90 14.40
CA GLY A 254 13.04 10.37 14.30
C GLY A 254 13.41 9.88 12.90
N ALA A 255 12.45 9.39 12.11
CA ALA A 255 12.70 8.99 10.71
C ALA A 255 12.92 10.22 9.79
N ASP A 256 12.41 11.38 10.20
CA ASP A 256 12.62 12.69 9.60
C ASP A 256 14.10 13.11 9.65
N GLU A 257 14.78 12.89 10.79
CA GLU A 257 16.18 13.32 10.97
C GLU A 257 17.14 12.54 10.06
N GLU A 258 16.99 11.22 9.95
CA GLU A 258 17.84 10.38 9.08
C GLU A 258 17.61 10.66 7.59
N CYS A 259 16.36 10.84 7.17
CA CYS A 259 16.02 11.18 5.78
C CYS A 259 16.61 12.53 5.39
N VAL A 260 16.45 13.54 6.25
CA VAL A 260 16.99 14.89 6.04
C VAL A 260 18.52 14.87 6.04
N ALA A 261 19.15 14.15 6.97
CA ALA A 261 20.60 14.01 7.03
C ALA A 261 21.19 13.29 5.80
N ALA A 262 20.43 12.35 5.21
CA ALA A 262 20.79 11.71 3.96
C ALA A 262 20.56 12.59 2.71
N GLY A 263 19.91 13.75 2.88
CA GLY A 263 19.60 14.69 1.80
C GLY A 263 18.34 14.35 1.00
N MET A 264 17.42 13.57 1.57
CA MET A 264 16.08 13.34 1.01
C MET A 264 15.17 14.54 1.29
N ASP A 265 14.20 14.77 0.42
CA ASP A 265 13.38 15.99 0.43
C ASP A 265 11.99 15.79 1.04
N ASP A 266 11.49 14.54 1.07
CA ASP A 266 10.18 14.18 1.64
C ASP A 266 10.13 12.68 2.00
N TYR A 267 9.04 12.21 2.60
CA TYR A 267 8.83 10.81 2.93
C TYR A 267 7.38 10.34 2.79
N LEU A 268 7.22 9.07 2.45
CA LEU A 268 5.95 8.35 2.41
C LEU A 268 6.05 7.10 3.27
N ALA A 269 5.04 6.90 4.11
CA ALA A 269 4.93 5.70 4.92
C ALA A 269 4.55 4.49 4.06
N LYS A 270 5.20 3.36 4.33
CA LYS A 270 4.81 2.06 3.80
C LYS A 270 3.72 1.44 4.70
N PRO A 271 2.70 0.78 4.11
CA PRO A 271 2.47 0.64 2.68
C PRO A 271 1.99 1.95 2.03
N ILE A 272 2.40 2.17 0.79
CA ILE A 272 2.12 3.42 0.05
C ILE A 272 0.61 3.60 -0.13
N ASP A 273 0.08 4.67 0.46
CA ASP A 273 -1.30 5.09 0.25
C ASP A 273 -1.43 5.89 -1.05
N ARG A 274 -2.46 5.59 -1.85
CA ARG A 274 -2.67 6.23 -3.16
C ARG A 274 -2.86 7.74 -3.05
N ASN A 275 -3.63 8.21 -2.06
CA ASN A 275 -3.95 9.63 -1.94
C ASN A 275 -2.71 10.39 -1.47
N ARG A 276 -1.97 9.85 -0.50
CA ARG A 276 -0.69 10.43 -0.06
C ARG A 276 0.36 10.44 -1.17
N LEU A 277 0.44 9.38 -1.96
CA LEU A 277 1.31 9.33 -3.14
C LEU A 277 0.90 10.42 -4.15
N ALA A 278 -0.39 10.56 -4.45
CA ALA A 278 -0.87 11.59 -5.37
C ALA A 278 -0.59 13.01 -4.86
N GLU A 279 -0.81 13.28 -3.57
CA GLU A 279 -0.49 14.56 -2.92
C GLU A 279 1.01 14.87 -3.03
N CYS A 280 1.87 13.91 -2.69
CA CYS A 280 3.32 14.06 -2.77
C CYS A 280 3.78 14.30 -4.22
N LEU A 281 3.26 13.55 -5.19
CA LEU A 281 3.59 13.72 -6.60
C LEU A 281 3.12 15.08 -7.14
N GLN A 282 1.93 15.56 -6.77
CA GLN A 282 1.47 16.89 -7.17
C GLN A 282 2.30 18.01 -6.56
N HIS A 283 2.82 17.82 -5.34
CA HIS A 283 3.68 18.79 -4.69
C HIS A 283 5.03 18.94 -5.43
N TRP A 284 5.65 17.82 -5.80
CA TRP A 284 6.97 17.80 -6.42
C TRP A 284 6.97 17.89 -7.95
N LEU A 285 5.87 17.49 -8.59
CA LEU A 285 5.66 17.49 -10.04
C LEU A 285 4.37 18.25 -10.39
N PRO A 286 4.30 19.58 -10.12
CA PRO A 286 3.12 20.36 -10.45
C PRO A 286 2.92 20.41 -11.98
N ASP A 287 1.67 20.24 -12.44
CA ASP A 287 1.30 20.43 -13.84
C ASP A 287 1.56 21.89 -14.25
N GLU A 288 2.69 22.17 -14.90
CA GLU A 288 3.00 23.51 -15.44
C GLU A 288 2.04 23.97 -16.57
N GLY A 289 1.01 23.18 -16.90
CA GLY A 289 0.05 23.46 -17.97
C GLY A 289 -1.38 23.83 -17.54
N ARG A 290 -1.67 23.99 -16.24
CA ARG A 290 -3.03 24.32 -15.75
C ARG A 290 -3.13 25.71 -15.13
N THR A 291 -2.56 26.72 -15.78
CA THR A 291 -2.97 28.10 -15.50
C THR A 291 -4.40 28.26 -16.01
N VAL A 292 -5.33 28.42 -15.07
CA VAL A 292 -6.74 28.69 -15.36
C VAL A 292 -6.80 29.90 -16.28
N ALA A 293 -7.22 29.69 -17.53
CA ALA A 293 -7.75 30.76 -18.36
C ALA A 293 -8.99 31.28 -17.63
N SER A 294 -8.82 32.33 -16.84
CA SER A 294 -9.94 33.13 -16.39
C SER A 294 -10.41 33.93 -17.59
N ASP A 295 -11.34 33.34 -18.35
CA ASP A 295 -12.25 34.09 -19.19
C ASP A 295 -13.04 35.04 -18.29
N SER A 296 -12.65 36.30 -18.27
CA SER A 296 -13.52 37.42 -17.91
C SER A 296 -13.80 38.23 -19.17
N THR A 297 -14.58 37.63 -20.07
CA THR A 297 -15.29 38.39 -21.10
C THR A 297 -16.78 38.46 -20.74
N ALA A 298 -17.27 39.69 -20.72
CA ALA A 298 -18.66 40.15 -20.77
C ALA A 298 -19.48 40.19 -19.46
N CYS A 299 -19.54 41.40 -18.89
CA CYS A 299 -20.83 41.99 -18.57
C CYS A 299 -20.91 43.36 -19.24
N ALA A 300 -21.48 43.39 -20.45
CA ALA A 300 -22.03 44.59 -21.03
C ALA A 300 -23.44 44.79 -20.43
N GLY A 301 -23.64 45.93 -19.76
CA GLY A 301 -24.93 46.41 -19.30
C GLY A 301 -24.92 47.93 -19.33
N ALA A 302 -25.57 48.48 -20.34
CA ALA A 302 -25.76 49.92 -20.53
C ALA A 302 -26.67 50.54 -19.45
N SER A 303 -26.36 51.77 -19.01
CA SER A 303 -27.32 52.91 -18.99
C SER A 303 -26.80 54.10 -18.15
N GLY A 304 -26.87 55.31 -18.71
CA GLY A 304 -27.23 56.54 -17.98
C GLY A 304 -26.14 57.59 -17.79
N GLY A 305 -26.26 58.71 -18.51
CA GLY A 305 -25.51 59.95 -18.29
C GLY A 305 -25.26 60.73 -19.56
#